data_AF-A0A4Z0BLS3-F1
#
_entry.id   AF-A0A4Z0BLS3-F1
#
_cell.length_a   1.000
_cell.length_b   1.000
_cell.length_c   1.000
_cell.angle_alpha   90.00
_cell.angle_beta   90.00
_cell.angle_gamma   90.00
#
_symmetry.space_group_name_H-M   'P 1'
#
loop_
_entity.id
_entity.type
_entity.pdbx_description
1 polymer ?
#
loop_
_entity_poly.entity_id
_entity_poly.type
_entity_poly.pdbx_seq_one_letter_code
_entity_poly.pdbx_strand_id
1 'polypeptide(L)'
;MGLVARLFGRSPSKGAGAAKPPRPQGLGVTETRGQLVRMAHRDTIRRHGIPEQWLGIEALSSKDARGSLGVHARLVVRNAEARLMPHLPHLLDLIRLTLARLDHSSPQWLLATSVRFDLPAGHRHQPMPPVSSWGAVQKPRQKPEPRREDKSPDSSRDWLERMFDAAPKRHDPGHDFRPTQPMYGGQDG
;
A
#
# COMPACT_ATOMS: atom_id res chain seq x y z
N MET A 1 12.44 63.98 -18.66
CA MET A 1 12.96 62.59 -18.62
C MET A 1 13.06 62.21 -17.14
N GLY A 2 12.21 61.42 -16.49
CA GLY A 2 11.35 60.29 -16.87
C GLY A 2 11.47 59.30 -15.69
N LEU A 3 10.51 59.27 -14.77
CA LEU A 3 9.41 58.29 -14.72
C LEU A 3 9.78 56.88 -14.19
N VAL A 4 10.39 56.76 -13.00
CA VAL A 4 10.28 55.50 -12.21
C VAL A 4 10.33 55.64 -10.67
N ALA A 5 10.23 56.83 -10.10
CA ALA A 5 10.20 57.03 -8.64
C ALA A 5 8.81 56.82 -7.99
N ARG A 6 7.88 56.16 -8.68
CA ARG A 6 6.47 56.02 -8.27
C ARG A 6 5.99 54.59 -7.99
N LEU A 7 6.92 53.64 -7.80
CA LEU A 7 6.57 52.25 -7.47
C LEU A 7 6.71 51.88 -5.98
N PHE A 8 7.05 52.83 -5.11
CA PHE A 8 6.94 52.66 -3.66
C PHE A 8 5.92 53.65 -3.11
N GLY A 9 4.65 53.29 -3.29
CA GLY A 9 3.52 53.96 -2.65
C GLY A 9 3.58 53.79 -1.14
N ARG A 10 4.27 54.71 -0.46
CA ARG A 10 4.06 54.99 0.95
C ARG A 10 3.12 56.18 1.05
N SER A 11 1.89 55.94 1.48
CA SER A 11 1.02 56.97 2.06
C SER A 11 0.53 56.45 3.42
N PRO A 12 0.63 57.25 4.50
CA PRO A 12 0.18 56.84 5.82
C PRO A 12 -1.29 57.21 6.01
N SER A 13 -2.17 56.20 6.09
CA SER A 13 -3.53 56.41 6.61
C SER A 13 -3.62 55.92 8.06
N LYS A 14 -3.82 56.90 8.93
CA LYS A 14 -4.21 56.81 10.34
C LYS A 14 -5.68 56.35 10.39
N GLY A 15 -5.95 55.26 11.10
CA GLY A 15 -7.31 54.73 11.26
C GLY A 15 -7.31 53.46 12.08
N ALA A 16 -7.20 53.60 13.40
CA ALA A 16 -7.33 52.52 14.36
C ALA A 16 -8.79 52.04 14.42
N GLY A 17 -9.12 51.04 13.61
CA GLY A 17 -10.17 50.08 13.88
C GLY A 17 -9.49 48.76 14.19
N ALA A 18 -9.47 48.34 15.46
CA ALA A 18 -8.91 47.07 15.87
C ALA A 18 -9.78 45.91 15.36
N ALA A 19 -9.69 45.61 14.06
CA ALA A 19 -10.14 44.37 13.49
C ALA A 19 -9.22 43.27 14.03
N LYS A 20 -9.73 42.48 14.97
CA LYS A 20 -9.12 41.25 15.45
C LYS A 20 -8.69 40.43 14.23
N PRO A 21 -7.39 40.09 14.04
CA PRO A 21 -6.98 39.29 12.90
C PRO A 21 -7.76 37.98 12.92
N PRO A 22 -8.27 37.48 11.77
CA PRO A 22 -8.91 36.19 11.72
C PRO A 22 -7.88 35.15 12.15
N ARG A 23 -8.00 34.69 13.40
CA ARG A 23 -7.16 33.63 13.94
C ARG A 23 -7.38 32.43 13.01
N PRO A 24 -6.35 31.91 12.33
CA PRO A 24 -6.52 30.74 11.48
C PRO A 24 -6.74 29.52 12.37
N GLN A 25 -7.97 29.32 12.82
CA GLN A 25 -8.37 28.28 13.78
C GLN A 25 -8.11 26.86 13.22
N GLY A 26 -7.94 26.71 11.90
CA GLY A 26 -7.62 25.44 11.25
C GLY A 26 -6.14 25.05 11.21
N LEU A 27 -5.19 26.00 11.31
CA LEU A 27 -3.76 25.71 11.22
C LEU A 27 -3.25 24.93 12.45
N GLY A 28 -3.83 25.19 13.63
CA GLY A 28 -3.45 24.48 14.85
C GLY A 28 -3.81 22.99 14.82
N VAL A 29 -4.96 22.66 14.22
CA VAL A 29 -5.42 21.27 14.10
C VAL A 29 -4.58 20.50 13.08
N THR A 30 -4.30 21.09 11.91
CA THR A 30 -3.45 20.45 10.91
C THR A 30 -2.00 20.31 11.36
N GLU A 31 -1.48 21.27 12.13
CA GLU A 31 -0.15 21.17 12.74
C GLU A 31 -0.09 20.03 13.75
N THR A 32 -1.10 19.92 14.63
CA THR A 32 -1.21 18.82 15.60
C THR A 32 -1.25 17.46 14.89
N ARG A 33 -2.08 17.33 13.85
CA ARG A 33 -2.13 16.11 13.01
C ARG A 33 -0.79 15.81 12.35
N GLY A 34 -0.07 16.84 11.88
CA GLY A 34 1.27 16.69 11.34
C GLY A 34 2.28 16.18 12.38
N GLN A 35 2.18 16.61 13.63
CA GLN A 35 3.00 16.09 14.73
C GLN A 35 2.67 14.63 15.04
N LEU A 36 1.39 14.22 15.01
CA LEU A 36 1.00 12.82 15.18
C LEU A 36 1.60 11.93 14.07
N VAL A 37 1.59 12.39 12.81
CA VAL A 37 2.23 11.70 11.69
C VAL A 37 3.74 11.54 11.92
N ARG A 38 4.42 12.62 12.34
CA ARG A 38 5.86 12.58 12.67
C ARG A 38 6.16 11.63 13.83
N MET A 39 5.31 11.60 14.84
CA MET A 39 5.44 10.71 15.99
C MET A 39 5.25 9.24 15.60
N ALA A 40 4.21 8.93 14.82
CA ALA A 40 3.95 7.59 14.30
C ALA A 40 5.13 7.08 13.44
N HIS A 41 5.68 7.93 12.58
CA HIS A 41 6.88 7.62 11.80
C HIS A 41 8.08 7.30 12.69
N ARG A 42 8.42 8.21 13.63
CA ARG A 42 9.57 8.03 14.54
C ARG A 42 9.45 6.76 15.37
N ASP A 43 8.25 6.47 15.87
CA ASP A 43 7.97 5.26 16.64
C ASP A 43 8.12 4.00 15.77
N THR A 44 7.61 4.02 14.54
CA THR A 44 7.73 2.90 13.60
C THR A 44 9.20 2.61 13.25
N ILE A 45 9.97 3.62 12.81
CA ILE A 45 11.37 3.41 12.42
C ILE A 45 12.22 2.92 13.60
N ARG A 46 11.97 3.42 14.81
CA ARG A 46 12.68 2.98 16.03
C ARG A 46 12.39 1.53 16.39
N ARG A 47 11.13 1.09 16.29
CA ARG A 47 10.75 -0.31 16.55
C ARG A 47 11.41 -1.29 15.58
N HIS A 48 11.62 -0.87 14.33
CA HIS A 48 12.22 -1.72 13.29
C HIS A 48 13.73 -1.52 13.12
N GLY A 49 14.38 -0.70 13.95
CA GLY A 49 15.82 -0.44 13.88
C GLY A 49 16.26 0.26 12.58
N ILE A 50 15.36 1.00 11.93
CA ILE A 50 15.67 1.74 10.69
C ILE A 50 16.35 3.05 11.08
N PRO A 51 17.54 3.38 10.52
CA PRO A 51 18.22 4.63 10.84
C PRO A 51 17.41 5.86 10.45
N GLU A 52 17.30 6.85 11.36
CA GLU A 52 16.50 8.08 11.15
C GLU A 52 16.99 8.91 9.95
N GLN A 53 18.27 8.79 9.58
CA GLN A 53 18.82 9.48 8.41
C GLN A 53 18.40 8.85 7.06
N TRP A 54 17.89 7.62 7.04
CA TRP A 54 17.48 6.94 5.80
C TRP A 54 16.08 7.35 5.34
N LEU A 55 15.19 7.62 6.29
CA LEU A 55 13.78 7.92 6.02
C LEU A 55 13.34 9.18 6.78
N GLY A 56 12.67 10.08 6.06
CA GLY A 56 11.97 11.23 6.64
C GLY A 56 10.47 11.13 6.39
N ILE A 57 9.69 11.98 7.08
CA ILE A 57 8.27 12.15 6.78
C ILE A 57 7.90 13.63 6.71
N GLU A 58 7.16 13.98 5.66
CA GLU A 58 6.55 15.29 5.49
C GLU A 58 5.04 15.17 5.73
N ALA A 59 4.49 16.10 6.50
CA ALA A 59 3.04 16.23 6.71
C ALA A 59 2.57 17.50 6.01
N LEU A 60 1.94 17.34 4.85
CA LEU A 60 1.49 18.44 4.02
C LEU A 60 0.00 18.70 4.30
N SER A 61 -0.34 19.91 4.74
CA SER A 61 -1.74 20.29 4.92
C SER A 61 -2.41 20.45 3.56
N SER A 62 -3.55 19.80 3.36
CA SER A 62 -4.33 19.89 2.13
C SER A 62 -5.82 19.90 2.45
N LYS A 63 -6.64 20.39 1.51
CA LYS A 63 -8.10 20.23 1.57
C LYS A 63 -8.51 19.04 0.73
N ASP A 64 -9.53 18.30 1.18
CA ASP A 64 -10.18 17.29 0.35
C ASP A 64 -11.12 17.95 -0.69
N ALA A 65 -11.72 17.13 -1.56
CA ALA A 65 -12.68 17.60 -2.56
C ALA A 65 -13.95 18.23 -1.94
N ARG A 66 -14.26 17.94 -0.67
CA ARG A 66 -15.39 18.48 0.09
C ARG A 66 -15.00 19.75 0.87
N GLY A 67 -13.76 20.22 0.75
CA GLY A 67 -13.24 21.40 1.44
C GLY A 67 -12.76 21.16 2.88
N SER A 68 -12.81 19.93 3.39
CA SER A 68 -12.34 19.56 4.72
C SER A 68 -10.83 19.59 4.79
N LEU A 69 -10.29 20.14 5.89
CA LEU A 69 -8.85 20.17 6.13
C LEU A 69 -8.34 18.80 6.56
N GLY A 70 -7.31 18.31 5.87
CA GLY A 70 -6.63 17.05 6.14
C GLY A 70 -5.13 17.15 5.94
N VAL A 71 -4.46 16.01 6.04
CA VAL A 71 -3.00 15.87 5.92
C VAL A 71 -2.65 14.82 4.87
N HIS A 72 -1.70 15.14 4.00
CA HIS A 72 -1.00 14.18 3.15
C HIS A 72 0.32 13.81 3.83
N ALA A 73 0.49 12.53 4.18
CA ALA A 73 1.76 12.03 4.66
C ALA A 73 2.64 11.64 3.47
N ARG A 74 3.86 12.15 3.40
CA ARG A 74 4.83 11.79 2.37
C ARG A 74 6.08 11.23 3.03
N LEU A 75 6.34 9.95 2.81
CA LEU A 75 7.58 9.30 3.20
C LEU A 75 8.69 9.76 2.24
N VAL A 76 9.79 10.24 2.78
CA VAL A 76 10.96 10.72 2.03
C VAL A 76 12.09 9.71 2.19
N VAL A 77 12.42 9.00 1.12
CA VAL A 77 13.51 8.02 1.09
C VAL A 77 14.80 8.73 0.73
N ARG A 78 15.70 8.86 1.71
CA ARG A 78 17.02 9.49 1.57
C ARG A 78 18.12 8.48 1.25
N ASN A 79 17.90 7.21 1.63
CA ASN A 79 18.79 6.11 1.30
C ASN A 79 17.98 4.90 0.82
N ALA A 80 18.17 4.53 -0.45
CA ALA A 80 17.50 3.40 -1.07
C ALA A 80 18.32 2.10 -0.88
N GLU A 81 18.38 1.63 0.37
CA GLU A 81 19.04 0.36 0.69
C GLU A 81 18.20 -0.82 0.13
N ALA A 82 18.87 -1.79 -0.50
CA ALA A 82 18.22 -2.83 -1.31
C ALA A 82 17.29 -3.76 -0.51
N ARG A 83 17.58 -4.00 0.78
CA ARG A 83 16.74 -4.80 1.66
C ARG A 83 15.53 -4.00 2.14
N LEU A 84 15.64 -2.68 2.27
CA LEU A 84 14.54 -1.81 2.70
C LEU A 84 13.50 -1.57 1.59
N MET A 85 13.91 -1.43 0.33
CA MET A 85 13.03 -1.03 -0.78
C MET A 85 11.79 -1.92 -0.95
N PRO A 86 11.89 -3.27 -0.91
CA PRO A 86 10.72 -4.15 -1.02
C PRO A 86 9.71 -3.97 0.11
N HIS A 87 10.13 -3.44 1.26
CA HIS A 87 9.31 -3.30 2.46
C HIS A 87 8.72 -1.91 2.64
N LEU A 88 8.99 -0.94 1.74
CA LEU A 88 8.44 0.41 1.84
C LEU A 88 6.89 0.45 1.90
N PRO A 89 6.13 -0.32 1.11
CA PRO A 89 4.67 -0.33 1.22
C PRO A 89 4.21 -0.82 2.59
N HIS A 90 4.83 -1.88 3.10
CA HIS A 90 4.52 -2.41 4.42
C HIS A 90 4.84 -1.40 5.53
N LEU A 91 5.95 -0.68 5.40
CA LEU A 91 6.31 0.38 6.35
C LEU A 91 5.28 1.50 6.38
N LEU A 92 4.73 1.91 5.24
CA LEU A 92 3.64 2.89 5.18
C LEU A 92 2.40 2.40 5.92
N ASP A 93 2.05 1.13 5.78
CA ASP A 93 0.92 0.54 6.49
C ASP A 93 1.16 0.49 8.00
N LEU A 94 2.38 0.15 8.44
CA LEU A 94 2.76 0.20 9.86
C LEU A 94 2.68 1.62 10.44
N ILE A 95 3.07 2.64 9.68
CA ILE A 95 2.92 4.03 10.09
C ILE A 95 1.44 4.39 10.23
N ARG A 96 0.58 3.98 9.28
CA ARG A 96 -0.87 4.22 9.35
C ARG A 96 -1.51 3.51 10.55
N LEU A 97 -1.13 2.26 10.83
CA LEU A 97 -1.60 1.50 11.98
C LEU A 97 -1.14 2.15 13.30
N THR A 98 0.10 2.61 13.36
CA THR A 98 0.62 3.34 14.50
C THR A 98 -0.11 4.66 14.71
N LEU A 99 -0.39 5.38 13.61
CA LEU A 99 -1.15 6.62 13.66
C LEU A 99 -2.59 6.39 14.16
N ALA A 100 -3.27 5.36 13.68
CA ALA A 100 -4.63 5.02 14.10
C ALA A 100 -4.72 4.66 15.59
N ARG A 101 -3.63 4.12 16.17
CA ARG A 101 -3.52 3.88 17.63
C ARG A 101 -3.33 5.17 18.43
N LEU A 102 -2.64 6.16 17.86
CA LEU A 102 -2.42 7.46 18.49
C LEU A 102 -3.67 8.35 18.42
N ASP A 103 -4.37 8.31 17.28
CA ASP A 103 -5.61 9.03 17.04
C ASP A 103 -6.54 8.17 16.19
N HIS A 104 -7.61 7.67 16.82
CA HIS A 104 -8.62 6.83 16.17
C HIS A 104 -9.37 7.56 15.05
N SER A 105 -9.39 8.90 15.06
CA SER A 105 -10.00 9.70 14.00
C SER A 105 -9.11 9.88 12.77
N SER A 106 -7.88 9.34 12.78
CA SER A 106 -6.91 9.50 11.68
C SER A 106 -7.42 9.13 10.29
N PRO A 107 -8.23 8.07 10.09
CA PRO A 107 -8.76 7.76 8.76
C PRO A 107 -9.64 8.86 8.16
N GLN A 108 -10.21 9.74 8.98
CA GLN A 108 -11.09 10.81 8.52
C GLN A 108 -10.33 12.04 8.02
N TRP A 109 -9.07 12.22 8.45
CA TRP A 109 -8.29 13.42 8.12
C TRP A 109 -6.98 13.12 7.38
N LEU A 110 -6.48 11.88 7.39
CA LEU A 110 -5.35 11.47 6.58
C LEU A 110 -5.83 11.18 5.16
N LEU A 111 -5.61 12.12 4.23
CA LEU A 111 -6.23 12.03 2.90
C LEU A 111 -5.44 11.09 1.97
N ALA A 112 -4.11 11.08 2.08
CA ALA A 112 -3.25 10.26 1.24
C ALA A 112 -1.90 9.97 1.90
N THR A 113 -1.27 8.87 1.48
CA THR A 113 0.15 8.61 1.74
C THR A 113 0.91 8.48 0.43
N SER A 114 2.08 9.10 0.34
CA SER A 114 2.94 9.03 -0.84
C SER A 114 4.38 8.72 -0.46
N VAL A 115 5.19 8.30 -1.44
CA VAL A 115 6.63 8.13 -1.30
C VAL A 115 7.33 9.08 -2.25
N ARG A 116 8.37 9.76 -1.78
CA ARG A 116 9.30 10.55 -2.59
C ARG A 116 10.71 10.05 -2.36
N PHE A 117 11.48 9.90 -3.43
CA PHE A 117 12.90 9.60 -3.35
C PHE A 117 13.69 10.90 -3.40
N ASP A 118 14.55 11.11 -2.42
CA ASP A 118 15.43 12.27 -2.25
C ASP A 118 16.85 11.75 -2.06
N LEU A 119 17.37 11.13 -3.12
CA LEU A 119 18.64 10.42 -3.11
C LEU A 119 19.79 11.37 -3.49
N PRO A 120 20.97 11.23 -2.88
CA PRO A 120 22.13 12.06 -3.21
C PRO A 120 22.57 11.88 -4.67
N ALA A 121 23.15 12.93 -5.25
CA ALA A 121 23.74 12.86 -6.58
C ALA A 121 24.80 11.75 -6.65
N GLY A 122 24.71 10.89 -7.66
CA GLY A 122 25.61 9.73 -7.82
C GLY A 122 25.15 8.44 -7.12
N HIS A 123 23.93 8.40 -6.58
CA HIS A 123 23.34 7.15 -6.09
C HIS A 123 23.33 6.09 -7.21
N ARG A 124 23.85 4.89 -6.92
CA ARG A 124 23.90 3.79 -7.89
C ARG A 124 22.53 3.11 -7.95
N HIS A 125 21.80 3.33 -9.03
CA HIS A 125 20.57 2.61 -9.29
C HIS A 125 20.88 1.17 -9.71
N GLN A 126 20.08 0.22 -9.23
CA GLN A 126 20.10 -1.12 -9.79
C GLN A 126 19.68 -1.04 -11.26
N PRO A 127 20.37 -1.74 -12.18
CA PRO A 127 19.95 -1.77 -13.58
C PRO A 127 18.52 -2.30 -13.68
N MET A 128 17.72 -1.67 -14.54
CA MET A 128 16.35 -2.11 -14.80
C MET A 128 16.39 -3.56 -15.27
N PRO A 129 15.59 -4.46 -14.67
CA PRO A 129 15.58 -5.84 -15.11
C PRO A 129 14.96 -5.91 -16.53
N PRO A 130 15.41 -6.87 -17.37
CA PRO A 130 15.00 -6.95 -18.77
C PRO A 130 13.48 -7.15 -18.88
N VAL A 131 12.86 -6.70 -20.00
CA VAL A 131 11.40 -6.79 -20.21
C VAL A 131 10.86 -8.21 -19.96
N SER A 132 11.61 -9.23 -20.40
CA SER A 132 11.27 -10.65 -20.22
C SER A 132 11.18 -11.10 -18.76
N SER A 133 11.79 -10.39 -17.82
CA SER A 133 11.73 -10.71 -16.39
C SER A 133 10.40 -10.33 -15.73
N TRP A 134 9.63 -9.40 -16.32
CA TRP A 134 8.41 -8.83 -15.71
C TRP A 134 7.18 -9.74 -15.75
N GLY A 135 7.31 -10.99 -16.19
CA GLY A 135 6.21 -11.98 -16.24
C GLY A 135 6.63 -13.40 -15.92
N ALA A 136 7.90 -13.63 -15.54
CA ALA A 136 8.34 -14.95 -15.12
C ALA A 136 7.75 -15.23 -13.73
N VAL A 137 6.63 -15.96 -13.69
CA VAL A 137 6.10 -16.54 -12.46
C VAL A 137 7.24 -17.37 -11.87
N GLN A 138 7.83 -16.89 -10.77
CA GLN A 138 8.81 -17.66 -10.03
C GLN A 138 8.10 -18.93 -9.57
N LYS A 139 8.39 -20.06 -10.23
CA LYS A 139 7.93 -21.37 -9.80
C LYS A 139 8.43 -21.52 -8.36
N PRO A 140 7.55 -21.70 -7.36
CA PRO A 140 7.99 -21.71 -5.97
C PRO A 140 9.12 -22.72 -5.84
N ARG A 141 10.27 -22.23 -5.39
CA ARG A 141 11.48 -23.02 -5.20
C ARG A 141 11.11 -24.14 -4.25
N GLN A 142 10.88 -25.35 -4.79
CA GLN A 142 10.63 -26.52 -3.97
C GLN A 142 11.78 -26.62 -2.97
N LYS A 143 11.44 -26.51 -1.69
CA LYS A 143 12.35 -26.77 -0.59
C LYS A 143 12.98 -28.14 -0.87
N PRO A 144 14.31 -28.32 -0.85
CA PRO A 144 14.88 -29.65 -0.95
C PRO A 144 14.36 -30.45 0.24
N GLU A 145 13.42 -31.33 -0.05
CA GLU A 145 12.91 -32.31 0.88
C GLU A 145 14.09 -33.19 1.29
N PRO A 146 14.28 -33.47 2.59
CA PRO A 146 15.36 -34.37 2.98
C PRO A 146 15.10 -35.71 2.29
N ARG A 147 16.10 -36.13 1.50
CA ARG A 147 16.19 -37.42 0.83
C ARG A 147 15.78 -38.52 1.79
N ARG A 148 14.51 -38.95 1.73
CA ARG A 148 14.11 -40.23 2.28
C ARG A 148 14.64 -41.27 1.30
N GLU A 149 15.52 -42.11 1.80
CA GLU A 149 16.00 -43.30 1.11
C GLU A 149 14.82 -44.09 0.53
N ASP A 150 15.00 -44.47 -0.73
CA ASP A 150 14.20 -45.43 -1.46
C ASP A 150 13.95 -46.70 -0.66
N LYS A 151 12.66 -47.01 -0.47
CA LYS A 151 12.17 -48.39 -0.61
C LYS A 151 10.89 -48.36 -1.45
N SER A 152 11.07 -48.55 -2.76
CA SER A 152 10.08 -49.11 -3.67
C SER A 152 10.50 -50.58 -3.90
N PRO A 153 9.61 -51.57 -4.09
CA PRO A 153 8.33 -51.43 -4.80
C PRO A 153 7.17 -52.23 -4.19
N ASP A 154 6.05 -51.56 -3.93
CA ASP A 154 4.76 -52.19 -4.17
C ASP A 154 3.94 -51.19 -4.97
N SER A 155 3.69 -51.58 -6.22
CA SER A 155 3.28 -50.71 -7.31
C SER A 155 1.91 -50.12 -6.98
N SER A 156 1.76 -48.80 -7.06
CA SER A 156 0.48 -48.10 -6.89
C SER A 156 -0.65 -48.67 -7.78
N ARG A 157 -0.27 -49.45 -8.80
CA ARG A 157 -1.18 -50.17 -9.70
C ARG A 157 -1.83 -51.40 -9.04
N ASP A 158 -1.07 -52.21 -8.29
CA ASP A 158 -1.61 -53.40 -7.59
C ASP A 158 -2.55 -53.02 -6.44
N TRP A 159 -2.24 -51.91 -5.75
CA TRP A 159 -3.13 -51.37 -4.74
C TRP A 159 -4.43 -50.80 -5.33
N LEU A 160 -4.36 -50.17 -6.50
CA LEU A 160 -5.55 -49.70 -7.22
C LEU A 160 -6.42 -50.86 -7.71
N GLU A 161 -5.82 -51.92 -8.27
CA GLU A 161 -6.60 -53.10 -8.70
C GLU A 161 -7.30 -53.80 -7.53
N ARG A 162 -6.62 -53.97 -6.39
CA ARG A 162 -7.25 -54.54 -5.17
C ARG A 162 -8.39 -53.68 -4.62
N MET A 163 -8.38 -52.37 -4.84
CA MET A 163 -9.45 -51.50 -4.37
C MET A 163 -10.70 -51.57 -5.27
N PHE A 164 -10.53 -51.78 -6.57
CA PHE A 164 -11.65 -51.95 -7.52
C PHE A 164 -12.26 -53.36 -7.49
N ASP A 165 -11.47 -54.39 -7.18
CA ASP A 165 -11.95 -55.78 -7.10
C ASP A 165 -12.74 -56.07 -5.80
N ALA A 166 -12.58 -55.23 -4.78
CA ALA A 166 -13.26 -55.35 -3.49
C ALA A 166 -14.67 -54.72 -3.44
N ALA A 167 -15.26 -54.36 -4.60
CA ALA A 167 -16.60 -53.80 -4.63
C ALA A 167 -17.67 -54.92 -4.54
N PRO A 168 -18.54 -54.95 -3.51
CA PRO A 168 -19.69 -55.83 -3.51
C PRO A 168 -20.64 -55.41 -4.64
N LYS A 169 -21.02 -56.37 -5.50
CA LYS A 169 -22.01 -56.20 -6.57
C LYS A 169 -23.29 -55.61 -5.98
N ARG A 170 -23.49 -54.30 -6.16
CA ARG A 170 -24.76 -53.65 -5.85
C ARG A 170 -25.74 -53.96 -6.96
N HIS A 171 -26.82 -54.59 -6.57
CA HIS A 171 -28.01 -54.85 -7.34
C HIS A 171 -28.54 -53.55 -7.95
N ASP A 172 -28.64 -53.52 -9.27
CA ASP A 172 -29.31 -52.48 -10.05
C ASP A 172 -30.82 -52.69 -9.97
N PRO A 173 -31.58 -51.66 -9.58
CA PRO A 173 -32.82 -51.39 -10.29
C PRO A 173 -32.90 -49.90 -10.68
N GLY A 174 -32.60 -49.64 -11.94
CA GLY A 174 -33.44 -48.84 -12.83
C GLY A 174 -33.83 -47.45 -12.32
N HIS A 175 -32.98 -46.47 -12.60
CA HIS A 175 -33.43 -45.08 -12.70
C HIS A 175 -32.99 -44.49 -14.04
N ASP A 176 -33.99 -44.36 -14.91
CA ASP A 176 -33.99 -43.59 -16.16
C ASP A 176 -33.47 -42.17 -15.92
N PHE A 177 -32.19 -41.95 -16.21
CA PHE A 177 -31.62 -40.62 -16.24
C PHE A 177 -32.01 -39.96 -17.57
N ARG A 178 -33.00 -39.07 -17.55
CA ARG A 178 -33.30 -38.19 -18.69
C ARG A 178 -32.40 -36.94 -18.61
N PRO A 179 -31.48 -36.72 -19.56
CA PRO A 179 -30.71 -35.48 -19.62
C PRO A 179 -31.66 -34.31 -19.89
N THR A 180 -31.58 -33.27 -19.05
CA THR A 180 -32.31 -32.01 -19.25
C THR A 180 -31.84 -31.36 -20.55
N GLN A 181 -32.70 -31.30 -21.55
CA GLN A 181 -32.42 -30.55 -22.77
C GLN A 181 -32.40 -29.04 -22.48
N PRO A 182 -31.47 -28.27 -23.08
CA PRO A 182 -31.50 -26.81 -23.02
C PRO A 182 -32.68 -26.30 -23.87
N MET A 183 -33.55 -25.51 -23.25
CA MET A 183 -34.64 -24.81 -23.94
C MET A 183 -34.07 -23.71 -24.85
N TYR A 184 -33.80 -24.04 -26.11
CA TYR A 184 -33.78 -23.08 -27.21
C TYR A 184 -35.15 -23.11 -27.89
N GLY A 185 -35.98 -22.11 -27.59
CA GLY A 185 -37.17 -21.78 -28.35
C GLY A 185 -36.96 -20.43 -29.01
N GLY A 186 -36.64 -20.43 -30.31
CA GLY A 186 -36.75 -19.26 -31.16
C GLY A 186 -38.21 -18.93 -31.46
N GLN A 187 -38.45 -17.63 -31.65
CA GLN A 187 -39.18 -17.02 -32.78
C GLN A 187 -40.45 -17.73 -33.29
N ASP A 188 -41.60 -17.05 -33.21
CA ASP A 188 -42.31 -16.49 -34.38
C ASP A 188 -43.76 -16.14 -34.02
N GLY A 189 -44.16 -14.91 -34.39
CA GLY A 189 -45.48 -14.32 -34.18
C GLY A 189 -45.46 -12.82 -34.43
#